data_AF-A0A955VGW3-F1
#
_entry.id   AF-A0A955VGW3-F1
#
_cell.length_a   1.000
_cell.length_b   1.000
_cell.length_c   1.000
_cell.angle_alpha   90.00
_cell.angle_beta   90.00
_cell.angle_gamma   90.00
#
_symmetry.space_group_name_H-M   'P 1'
#
loop_
_entity.id
_entity.type
_entity.pdbx_description
1 polymer ?
#
loop_
_entity_poly.entity_id
_entity_poly.type
_entity_poly.pdbx_seq_one_letter_code
_entity_poly.pdbx_strand_id
1 'polypeptide(L)'
;MLRITSALAAALFVLAFTLPSTAQSLSELVSRAKAARNSGNCELAIRLYRKIRRQVADPGIKATVGKRIGECRALLYKKYSSLVARQSCDKALTTLERALEYAPNKSARQSLLQRRNRCQREQLETAVSTAVKSGDCDRLTQSLAALRVKFPASPLLQPLRSQQLEQQTLRTASRNKHLASVGRCHELQNRFGEAVKAYRAYLKAHPMASDAVTIRARIDKLRPLTKQMTRRLVITSTPSGARVLIGGRSGVTPFELRLPLGRYTVALQLDGYRSDVQPLELREGRGPQRLEHRFVALTRKNPPLATTPPPKKKHKSYLWAAIGTGVAGLGLIGAGAAFSFLRNSAIKDANKLQSQTPAIQRDYVFFSAYNDKTSTADRNKKLAIAFYTLGGLSLATSVALFIVYAVHKGPPEEQSWRLTPELHPGGVSLGAHFSFD
;
A
#
# COMPACT_ATOMS: atom_id res chain seq x y z
N MET A 1 -69.41 -19.31 63.92
CA MET A 1 -68.67 -19.55 62.67
C MET A 1 -67.18 -19.51 62.94
N LEU A 2 -66.50 -20.54 62.44
CA LEU A 2 -65.05 -20.75 62.26
C LEU A 2 -64.09 -20.58 63.45
N ARG A 3 -63.75 -21.73 64.05
CA ARG A 3 -62.45 -22.00 64.66
C ARG A 3 -61.36 -21.81 63.59
N ILE A 4 -60.59 -20.73 63.68
CA ILE A 4 -59.31 -20.63 62.97
C ILE A 4 -58.34 -21.51 63.75
N THR A 5 -57.92 -22.58 63.08
CA THR A 5 -57.11 -23.68 63.59
C THR A 5 -55.72 -23.21 64.00
N SER A 6 -55.21 -23.83 65.07
CA SER A 6 -53.87 -23.68 65.66
C SER A 6 -52.70 -23.89 64.68
N ALA A 7 -52.97 -24.28 63.43
CA ALA A 7 -51.96 -24.41 62.37
C ALA A 7 -51.55 -23.06 61.75
N LEU A 8 -52.43 -22.05 61.71
CA LEU A 8 -52.09 -20.75 61.08
C LEU A 8 -51.23 -19.85 61.99
N ALA A 9 -51.42 -19.95 63.31
CA ALA A 9 -50.58 -19.25 64.29
C ALA A 9 -49.17 -19.85 64.37
N ALA A 10 -49.04 -21.18 64.22
CA ALA A 10 -47.75 -21.86 64.13
C ALA A 10 -47.03 -21.55 62.80
N ALA A 11 -47.76 -21.43 61.68
CA ALA A 11 -47.17 -21.06 60.39
C ALA A 11 -46.64 -19.62 60.35
N LEU A 12 -47.32 -18.66 61.02
CA LEU A 12 -46.83 -17.28 61.15
C LEU A 12 -45.64 -17.14 62.12
N PHE A 13 -45.56 -17.99 63.15
CA PHE A 13 -44.41 -18.02 64.07
C PHE A 13 -43.18 -18.69 63.43
N VAL A 14 -43.38 -19.70 62.57
CA VAL A 14 -42.29 -20.34 61.81
C VAL A 14 -41.82 -19.47 60.63
N LEU A 15 -42.71 -18.71 59.97
CA LEU A 15 -42.32 -17.74 58.93
C LEU A 15 -41.58 -16.51 59.48
N ALA A 16 -41.70 -16.20 60.77
CA ALA A 16 -40.91 -15.15 61.42
C ALA A 16 -39.49 -15.61 61.83
N PHE A 17 -39.22 -16.93 61.87
CA PHE A 17 -37.95 -17.49 62.34
C PHE A 17 -37.08 -18.13 61.24
N THR A 18 -37.51 -18.11 59.99
CA THR A 18 -36.71 -18.54 58.82
C THR A 18 -36.38 -17.39 57.87
N LEU A 19 -36.29 -16.16 58.38
CA LEU A 19 -35.48 -15.14 57.72
C LEU A 19 -34.03 -15.36 58.16
N PRO A 20 -33.07 -15.55 57.24
CA PRO A 20 -31.68 -15.74 57.62
C PRO A 20 -31.22 -14.48 58.37
N SER A 21 -30.99 -14.64 59.67
CA SER A 21 -30.38 -13.67 60.56
C SER A 21 -28.89 -13.50 60.22
N THR A 22 -28.60 -13.01 59.01
CA THR A 22 -27.24 -12.61 58.61
C THR A 22 -27.05 -11.10 58.68
N ALA A 23 -27.89 -10.38 59.42
CA ALA A 23 -27.63 -8.99 59.76
C ALA A 23 -26.59 -8.96 60.90
N GLN A 24 -25.31 -9.08 60.55
CA GLN A 24 -24.21 -8.81 61.48
C GLN A 24 -24.44 -7.47 62.16
N SER A 25 -24.40 -7.45 63.48
CA SER A 25 -24.58 -6.22 64.25
C SER A 25 -23.46 -5.22 63.91
N LEU A 26 -23.79 -3.92 63.90
CA LEU A 26 -22.83 -2.86 63.55
C LEU A 26 -21.61 -2.88 64.49
N SER A 27 -21.80 -3.22 65.77
CA SER A 27 -20.74 -3.36 66.76
C SER A 27 -19.78 -4.50 66.43
N GLU A 28 -20.29 -5.65 65.98
CA GLU A 28 -19.48 -6.79 65.53
C GLU A 28 -18.70 -6.48 64.24
N LEU A 29 -19.30 -5.75 63.30
CA LEU A 29 -18.60 -5.28 62.10
C LEU A 29 -17.44 -4.36 62.45
N VAL A 30 -17.63 -3.44 63.40
CA VAL A 30 -16.61 -2.49 63.84
C VAL A 30 -15.47 -3.21 64.57
N SER A 31 -15.76 -4.17 65.45
CA SER A 31 -14.74 -4.95 66.16
C SER A 31 -13.89 -5.78 65.19
N ARG A 32 -14.54 -6.48 64.25
CA ARG A 32 -13.86 -7.24 63.18
C ARG A 32 -13.01 -6.34 62.29
N ALA A 33 -13.50 -5.15 61.94
CA ALA A 33 -12.74 -4.19 61.12
C ALA A 33 -11.48 -3.68 61.84
N LYS A 34 -11.59 -3.38 63.15
CA LYS A 34 -10.44 -2.99 63.98
C LYS A 34 -9.43 -4.13 64.12
N ALA A 35 -9.90 -5.35 64.41
CA ALA A 35 -9.04 -6.52 64.51
C ALA A 35 -8.28 -6.80 63.21
N ALA A 36 -8.98 -6.75 62.06
CA ALA A 36 -8.36 -6.92 60.74
C ALA A 36 -7.32 -5.84 60.43
N ARG A 37 -7.54 -4.61 60.87
CA ARG A 37 -6.56 -3.53 60.71
C ARG A 37 -5.34 -3.76 61.60
N ASN A 38 -5.55 -4.11 62.87
CA ASN A 38 -4.47 -4.29 63.84
C ASN A 38 -3.57 -5.49 63.48
N SER A 39 -4.14 -6.52 62.87
CA SER A 39 -3.37 -7.65 62.31
C SER A 39 -2.68 -7.33 60.97
N GLY A 40 -2.79 -6.10 60.47
CA GLY A 40 -2.20 -5.68 59.20
C GLY A 40 -2.97 -6.16 57.95
N ASN A 41 -4.10 -6.85 58.11
CA ASN A 41 -4.97 -7.28 57.01
C ASN A 41 -5.84 -6.13 56.48
N CYS A 42 -5.16 -5.16 55.85
CA CYS A 42 -5.76 -3.93 55.34
C CYS A 42 -6.83 -4.18 54.25
N GLU A 43 -6.75 -5.27 53.47
CA GLU A 43 -7.75 -5.61 52.46
C GLU A 43 -9.09 -5.99 53.08
N LEU A 44 -9.05 -6.83 54.13
CA LEU A 44 -10.24 -7.18 54.89
C LEU A 44 -10.78 -5.95 55.64
N ALA A 45 -9.91 -5.17 56.27
CA ALA A 45 -10.29 -3.95 56.99
C ALA A 45 -11.01 -2.95 56.07
N ILE A 46 -10.50 -2.68 54.87
CA ILE A 46 -11.15 -1.78 53.91
C ILE A 46 -12.53 -2.31 53.49
N ARG A 47 -12.68 -3.62 53.24
CA ARG A 47 -13.97 -4.22 52.90
C ARG A 47 -15.00 -4.04 54.01
N LEU A 48 -14.61 -4.28 55.26
CA LEU A 48 -15.47 -4.11 56.43
C LEU A 48 -15.81 -2.64 56.69
N TYR A 49 -14.82 -1.74 56.62
CA TYR A 49 -15.05 -0.30 56.75
C TYR A 49 -15.96 0.28 55.66
N ARG A 50 -15.89 -0.23 54.41
CA ARG A 50 -16.84 0.15 53.35
C ARG A 50 -18.27 -0.31 53.66
N LYS A 51 -18.46 -1.49 54.27
CA LYS A 51 -19.78 -1.95 54.73
C LYS A 51 -20.33 -1.04 55.83
N ILE A 52 -19.51 -0.76 56.86
CA ILE A 52 -19.86 0.15 57.96
C ILE A 52 -20.26 1.53 57.43
N ARG A 53 -19.47 2.10 56.50
CA ARG A 53 -19.73 3.43 55.93
C ARG A 53 -21.06 3.51 55.16
N ARG A 54 -21.57 2.40 54.61
CA ARG A 54 -22.87 2.32 53.94
C ARG A 54 -24.04 2.24 54.91
N GLN A 55 -23.83 1.66 56.09
CA GLN A 55 -24.88 1.42 57.09
C GLN A 55 -25.04 2.60 58.08
N VAL A 56 -24.01 3.42 58.25
CA VAL A 56 -24.04 4.56 59.17
C VAL A 56 -24.52 5.82 58.44
N ALA A 57 -25.42 6.60 59.05
CA ALA A 57 -25.87 7.89 58.53
C ALA A 57 -24.96 9.05 58.95
N ASP A 58 -24.45 9.00 60.19
CA ASP A 58 -23.66 10.04 60.84
C ASP A 58 -22.41 10.49 60.03
N PRO A 59 -22.25 11.79 59.75
CA PRO A 59 -21.15 12.31 58.96
C PRO A 59 -19.79 12.23 59.66
N GLY A 60 -19.72 12.38 60.99
CA GLY A 60 -18.48 12.28 61.76
C GLY A 60 -17.90 10.86 61.79
N ILE A 61 -18.76 9.86 61.93
CA ILE A 61 -18.39 8.45 61.85
C ILE A 61 -17.97 8.11 60.41
N LYS A 62 -18.69 8.59 59.38
CA LYS A 62 -18.28 8.42 57.98
C LYS A 62 -16.89 9.01 57.71
N ALA A 63 -16.58 10.18 58.25
CA ALA A 63 -15.27 10.81 58.11
C ALA A 63 -14.17 9.99 58.79
N THR A 64 -14.42 9.53 60.01
CA THR A 64 -13.48 8.68 60.78
C THR A 64 -13.18 7.36 60.05
N VAL A 65 -14.23 6.68 59.57
CA VAL A 65 -14.10 5.46 58.76
C VAL A 65 -13.36 5.75 57.46
N GLY A 66 -13.62 6.89 56.81
CA GLY A 66 -12.89 7.37 55.65
C GLY A 66 -11.38 7.53 55.89
N LYS A 67 -11.00 8.15 57.01
CA LYS A 67 -9.59 8.28 57.42
C LYS A 67 -8.94 6.90 57.62
N ARG A 68 -9.61 5.97 58.30
CA ARG A 68 -9.08 4.60 58.50
C ARG A 68 -8.91 3.83 57.20
N ILE A 69 -9.84 3.99 56.24
CA ILE A 69 -9.70 3.44 54.89
C ILE A 69 -8.47 4.06 54.19
N GLY A 70 -8.27 5.37 54.30
CA GLY A 70 -7.13 6.08 53.72
C GLY A 70 -5.79 5.57 54.26
N GLU A 71 -5.68 5.39 55.57
CA GLU A 71 -4.50 4.82 56.24
C GLU A 71 -4.18 3.40 55.72
N CYS A 72 -5.19 2.53 55.64
CA CYS A 72 -5.03 1.17 55.11
C CYS A 72 -4.64 1.17 53.62
N ARG A 73 -5.21 2.08 52.82
CA ARG A 73 -4.85 2.26 51.39
C ARG A 73 -3.39 2.65 51.21
N ALA A 74 -2.88 3.57 52.03
CA ALA A 74 -1.48 4.00 51.98
C ALA A 74 -0.52 2.84 52.28
N LEU A 75 -0.85 2.00 53.28
CA LEU A 75 -0.06 0.81 53.61
C LEU A 75 -0.07 -0.23 52.47
N LEU A 76 -1.23 -0.51 51.90
CA LEU A 76 -1.34 -1.44 50.75
C LEU A 76 -0.61 -0.89 49.52
N TYR A 77 -0.71 0.40 49.25
CA TYR A 77 0.05 1.03 48.16
C TYR A 77 1.55 0.87 48.36
N LYS A 78 2.08 1.13 49.56
CA LYS A 78 3.52 0.96 49.88
C LYS A 78 3.97 -0.51 49.74
N LYS A 79 3.13 -1.45 50.17
CA LYS A 79 3.38 -2.90 50.01
C LYS A 79 3.44 -3.29 48.53
N TYR A 80 2.42 -2.91 47.75
CA TYR A 80 2.34 -3.32 46.35
C TYR A 80 3.35 -2.58 45.45
N SER A 81 3.62 -1.29 45.70
CA SER A 81 4.61 -0.53 44.93
C SER A 81 6.04 -1.05 45.14
N SER A 82 6.40 -1.43 46.37
CA SER A 82 7.71 -2.04 46.66
C SER A 82 7.86 -3.44 46.06
N LEU A 83 6.79 -4.24 46.04
CA LEU A 83 6.80 -5.54 45.35
C LEU A 83 6.98 -5.36 43.83
N VAL A 84 6.27 -4.41 43.21
CA VAL A 84 6.41 -4.11 41.78
C VAL A 84 7.83 -3.68 41.43
N ALA A 85 8.52 -2.95 42.31
CA ALA A 85 9.90 -2.52 42.08
C ALA A 85 10.91 -3.69 42.01
N ARG A 86 10.60 -4.83 42.64
CA ARG A 86 11.48 -6.01 42.72
C ARG A 86 11.11 -7.12 41.73
N GLN A 87 9.95 -7.03 41.08
CA GLN A 87 9.45 -8.08 40.19
C GLN A 87 9.81 -7.81 38.72
N SER A 88 10.07 -8.89 37.98
CA SER A 88 10.09 -8.85 36.51
C SER A 88 8.72 -8.51 35.96
N CYS A 89 8.67 -7.96 34.75
CA CYS A 89 7.42 -7.49 34.16
C CYS A 89 6.35 -8.60 34.01
N ASP A 90 6.74 -9.86 33.80
CA ASP A 90 5.80 -10.99 33.70
C ASP A 90 5.01 -11.21 35.00
N LYS A 91 5.66 -11.06 36.16
CA LYS A 91 5.02 -11.22 37.48
C LYS A 91 4.41 -9.92 37.99
N ALA A 92 4.94 -8.78 37.56
CA ALA A 92 4.53 -7.47 38.07
C ALA A 92 3.12 -7.05 37.63
N LEU A 93 2.56 -7.57 36.54
CA LEU A 93 1.28 -7.11 36.00
C LEU A 93 0.10 -7.29 36.97
N THR A 94 -0.01 -8.45 37.60
CA THR A 94 -1.06 -8.73 38.59
C THR A 94 -0.87 -7.88 39.85
N THR A 95 0.37 -7.70 40.29
CA THR A 95 0.73 -6.83 41.42
C THR A 95 0.44 -5.35 41.12
N LEU A 96 0.66 -4.90 39.88
CA LEU A 96 0.38 -3.54 39.40
C LEU A 96 -1.12 -3.23 39.39
N GLU A 97 -1.96 -4.19 39.00
CA GLU A 97 -3.42 -4.04 39.05
C GLU A 97 -3.90 -3.83 40.49
N ARG A 98 -3.35 -4.59 41.44
CA ARG A 98 -3.61 -4.38 42.87
C ARG A 98 -3.10 -3.02 43.36
N ALA A 99 -1.88 -2.62 42.96
CA ALA A 99 -1.33 -1.32 43.32
C ALA A 99 -2.20 -0.14 42.81
N LEU A 100 -2.77 -0.28 41.61
CA LEU A 100 -3.64 0.72 40.99
C LEU A 100 -4.96 0.91 41.76
N GLU A 101 -5.49 -0.15 42.38
CA GLU A 101 -6.72 -0.06 43.18
C GLU A 101 -6.53 0.83 44.42
N TYR A 102 -5.33 0.82 45.00
CA TYR A 102 -5.01 1.51 46.26
C TYR A 102 -4.23 2.81 46.06
N ALA A 103 -4.06 3.27 44.82
CA ALA A 103 -3.30 4.49 44.52
C ALA A 103 -3.87 5.72 45.27
N PRO A 104 -3.03 6.49 46.00
CA PRO A 104 -3.50 7.56 46.89
C PRO A 104 -3.95 8.82 46.15
N ASN A 105 -3.40 9.09 44.97
CA ASN A 105 -3.70 10.27 44.17
C ASN A 105 -3.57 9.98 42.66
N LYS A 106 -4.00 10.94 41.83
CA LYS A 106 -3.94 10.81 40.36
C LYS A 106 -2.52 10.60 39.84
N SER A 107 -1.53 11.30 40.41
CA SER A 107 -0.12 11.20 40.03
C SER A 107 0.45 9.78 40.26
N ALA A 108 0.25 9.22 41.45
CA ALA A 108 0.66 7.85 41.79
C ALA A 108 -0.05 6.79 40.92
N ARG A 109 -1.32 7.04 40.58
CA ARG A 109 -2.05 6.17 39.64
C ARG A 109 -1.44 6.25 38.24
N GLN A 110 -1.08 7.44 37.78
CA GLN A 110 -0.49 7.66 36.46
C GLN A 110 0.90 7.01 36.33
N SER A 111 1.76 7.11 37.35
CA SER A 111 3.07 6.45 37.34
C SER A 111 2.95 4.93 37.32
N LEU A 112 2.00 4.34 38.06
CA LEU A 112 1.71 2.90 38.01
C LEU A 112 1.15 2.48 36.64
N LEU A 113 0.26 3.28 36.05
CA LEU A 113 -0.27 3.02 34.70
C LEU A 113 0.85 3.04 33.65
N GLN A 114 1.78 4.00 33.74
CA GLN A 114 2.95 4.06 32.87
C GLN A 114 3.84 2.82 33.04
N ARG A 115 4.10 2.37 34.28
CA ARG A 115 4.86 1.14 34.54
C ARG A 115 4.15 -0.09 34.00
N ARG A 116 2.83 -0.20 34.17
CA ARG A 116 2.01 -1.28 33.60
C ARG A 116 2.07 -1.30 32.08
N ASN A 117 1.91 -0.15 31.44
CA ASN A 117 1.97 -0.04 29.99
C ASN A 117 3.37 -0.43 29.47
N ARG A 118 4.44 -0.05 30.18
CA ARG A 118 5.81 -0.50 29.88
C ARG A 118 5.94 -2.02 29.96
N CYS A 119 5.49 -2.64 31.05
CA CYS A 119 5.59 -4.09 31.21
C CYS A 119 4.73 -4.87 30.20
N GLN A 120 3.51 -4.40 29.90
CA GLN A 120 2.67 -5.03 28.88
C GLN A 120 3.29 -4.94 27.48
N ARG A 121 3.96 -3.83 27.17
CA ARG A 121 4.69 -3.68 25.92
C ARG A 121 5.87 -4.64 25.85
N GLU A 122 6.67 -4.72 26.90
CA GLU A 122 7.81 -5.64 26.99
C GLU A 122 7.37 -7.10 26.78
N GLN A 123 6.30 -7.53 27.45
CA GLN A 123 5.74 -8.88 27.29
C GLN A 123 5.33 -9.18 25.83
N LEU A 124 4.68 -8.22 25.17
CA LEU A 124 4.29 -8.37 23.76
C LEU A 124 5.50 -8.35 22.82
N GLU A 125 6.51 -7.53 23.08
CA GLU A 125 7.75 -7.50 22.29
C GLU A 125 8.53 -8.82 22.43
N THR A 126 8.57 -9.40 23.63
CA THR A 126 9.12 -10.74 23.88
C THR A 126 8.32 -11.80 23.12
N ALA A 127 6.99 -11.76 23.16
CA ALA A 127 6.15 -12.68 22.41
C ALA A 127 6.39 -12.60 20.89
N VAL A 128 6.55 -11.39 20.35
CA VAL A 128 6.95 -11.16 18.94
C VAL A 128 8.31 -11.80 18.65
N SER A 129 9.32 -11.56 19.49
CA SER A 129 10.66 -12.15 19.31
C SER A 129 10.61 -13.68 19.31
N THR A 130 9.89 -14.28 20.25
CA THR A 130 9.71 -15.73 20.36
C THR A 130 8.99 -16.30 19.14
N ALA A 131 7.91 -15.65 18.68
CA ALA A 131 7.17 -16.09 17.49
C ALA A 131 8.02 -16.06 16.22
N VAL A 132 8.87 -15.04 16.06
CA VAL A 132 9.83 -14.97 14.93
C VAL A 132 10.85 -16.10 15.02
N LYS A 133 11.38 -16.40 16.22
CA LYS A 133 12.35 -17.48 16.41
C LYS A 133 11.75 -18.85 16.15
N SER A 134 10.49 -19.07 16.54
CA SER A 134 9.79 -20.34 16.33
C SER A 134 9.18 -20.49 14.94
N GLY A 135 9.17 -19.43 14.11
CA GLY A 135 8.51 -19.43 12.79
C GLY A 135 6.97 -19.45 12.86
N ASP A 136 6.39 -19.16 14.02
CA ASP A 136 4.94 -19.16 14.24
C ASP A 136 4.35 -17.80 13.80
N CYS A 137 4.02 -17.70 12.51
CA CYS A 137 3.54 -16.45 11.91
C CYS A 137 2.14 -16.04 12.35
N ASP A 138 1.31 -16.99 12.76
CA ASP A 138 -0.03 -16.70 13.27
C ASP A 138 0.09 -16.02 14.64
N ARG A 139 0.92 -16.58 15.53
CA ARG A 139 1.22 -15.98 16.83
C ARG A 139 1.92 -14.63 16.70
N LEU A 140 2.81 -14.46 15.72
CA LEU A 140 3.43 -13.17 15.40
C LEU A 140 2.36 -12.14 15.03
N THR A 141 1.45 -12.50 14.13
CA THR A 141 0.38 -11.61 13.66
C THR A 141 -0.56 -11.22 14.79
N GLN A 142 -0.96 -12.17 15.63
CA GLN A 142 -1.76 -11.91 16.83
C GLN A 142 -1.05 -10.97 17.80
N SER A 143 0.24 -11.21 18.07
CA SER A 143 1.03 -10.39 19.00
C SER A 143 1.22 -8.96 18.48
N LEU A 144 1.47 -8.80 17.17
CA LEU A 144 1.58 -7.48 16.54
C LEU A 144 0.24 -6.73 16.49
N ALA A 145 -0.86 -7.44 16.26
CA ALA A 145 -2.20 -6.85 16.33
C ALA A 145 -2.52 -6.35 17.75
N ALA A 146 -2.22 -7.15 18.78
CA ALA A 146 -2.39 -6.76 20.18
C ALA A 146 -1.54 -5.54 20.53
N LEU A 147 -0.27 -5.50 20.11
CA LEU A 147 0.63 -4.36 20.33
C LEU A 147 0.10 -3.08 19.67
N ARG A 148 -0.45 -3.20 18.46
CA ARG A 148 -1.04 -2.08 17.72
C ARG A 148 -2.30 -1.52 18.37
N VAL A 149 -3.22 -2.39 18.79
CA VAL A 149 -4.49 -1.97 19.41
C VAL A 149 -4.23 -1.30 20.75
N LYS A 150 -3.30 -1.86 21.54
CA LYS A 150 -3.03 -1.42 22.91
C LYS A 150 -2.09 -0.23 23.00
N PHE A 151 -1.19 -0.06 22.03
CA PHE A 151 -0.18 1.00 22.00
C PHE A 151 -0.12 1.69 20.63
N PRO A 152 -1.16 2.45 20.24
CA PRO A 152 -1.18 3.15 18.98
C PRO A 152 -0.07 4.22 18.92
N ALA A 153 0.64 4.30 17.78
CA ALA A 153 1.73 5.26 17.57
C ALA A 153 1.25 6.71 17.37
N SER A 154 -0.05 6.92 17.13
CA SER A 154 -0.70 8.23 17.02
C SER A 154 -2.09 8.21 17.67
N PRO A 155 -2.50 9.27 18.40
CA PRO A 155 -3.84 9.36 19.01
C PRO A 155 -5.01 9.39 18.01
N LEU A 156 -4.74 9.67 16.74
CA LEU A 156 -5.74 9.85 15.67
C LEU A 156 -6.37 8.54 15.13
N LEU A 157 -6.16 7.40 15.79
CA LEU A 157 -6.52 6.06 15.26
C LEU A 157 -7.67 5.37 16.06
N GLN A 158 -8.74 6.10 16.34
CA GLN A 158 -10.03 5.52 16.73
C GLN A 158 -11.16 6.03 15.83
N PRO A 159 -12.27 5.28 15.64
CA PRO A 159 -12.35 3.90 15.18
C PRO A 159 -12.72 3.90 13.68
N LEU A 160 -11.83 3.42 12.80
CA LEU A 160 -12.15 3.28 11.38
C LEU A 160 -12.67 1.86 11.09
N ARG A 161 -13.69 1.76 10.23
CA ARG A 161 -14.35 0.52 9.79
C ARG A 161 -13.33 -0.52 9.29
N SER A 162 -13.62 -1.79 9.56
CA SER A 162 -12.74 -2.96 9.39
C SER A 162 -12.03 -3.07 8.02
N GLN A 163 -12.70 -2.77 6.91
CA GLN A 163 -12.09 -2.86 5.57
C GLN A 163 -11.14 -1.69 5.23
N GLN A 164 -11.44 -0.47 5.69
CA GLN A 164 -10.52 0.67 5.55
C GLN A 164 -9.35 0.55 6.51
N LEU A 165 -9.57 -0.08 7.68
CA LEU A 165 -8.54 -0.43 8.63
C LEU A 165 -7.47 -1.29 7.94
N GLU A 166 -7.79 -2.36 7.22
CA GLU A 166 -6.79 -3.23 6.59
C GLU A 166 -5.92 -2.52 5.52
N GLN A 167 -6.50 -1.66 4.69
CA GLN A 167 -5.74 -0.92 3.66
C GLN A 167 -4.96 0.28 4.22
N GLN A 168 -5.52 1.02 5.18
CA GLN A 168 -4.80 2.11 5.87
C GLN A 168 -3.83 1.59 6.93
N THR A 169 -4.01 0.40 7.49
CA THR A 169 -3.11 -0.21 8.48
C THR A 169 -1.75 -0.59 7.87
N LEU A 170 -1.75 -1.04 6.61
CA LEU A 170 -0.56 -1.26 5.79
C LEU A 170 0.14 0.05 5.38
N ARG A 171 -0.63 1.14 5.19
CA ARG A 171 -0.09 2.47 4.82
C ARG A 171 0.43 3.27 6.02
N THR A 172 -0.20 3.14 7.19
CA THR A 172 0.26 3.70 8.48
C THR A 172 1.29 2.82 9.20
N ALA A 173 1.67 1.68 8.61
CA ALA A 173 2.78 0.84 9.06
C ALA A 173 4.17 1.52 8.95
N SER A 174 4.22 2.83 8.70
CA SER A 174 5.43 3.63 8.48
C SER A 174 6.28 3.88 9.74
N ARG A 175 5.97 3.25 10.88
CA ARG A 175 6.79 3.25 12.11
C ARG A 175 7.04 1.87 12.71
N ASN A 176 6.73 0.80 11.99
CA ASN A 176 6.80 -0.56 12.54
C ASN A 176 8.20 -1.16 12.37
N LYS A 177 9.01 -1.08 13.44
CA LYS A 177 10.22 -1.89 13.64
C LYS A 177 10.00 -3.40 13.38
N HIS A 178 8.74 -3.84 13.43
CA HIS A 178 8.33 -5.23 13.23
C HIS A 178 8.03 -5.63 11.78
N LEU A 179 8.11 -4.72 10.78
CA LEU A 179 7.96 -5.13 9.37
C LEU A 179 9.06 -6.09 8.93
N ALA A 180 10.29 -5.93 9.46
CA ALA A 180 11.36 -6.89 9.26
C ALA A 180 11.03 -8.26 9.87
N SER A 181 10.38 -8.29 11.05
CA SER A 181 9.89 -9.52 11.69
C SER A 181 8.85 -10.24 10.82
N VAL A 182 7.94 -9.51 10.19
CA VAL A 182 6.96 -10.08 9.25
C VAL A 182 7.67 -10.68 8.02
N GLY A 183 8.63 -9.95 7.46
CA GLY A 183 9.45 -10.47 6.35
C GLY A 183 10.21 -11.74 6.72
N ARG A 184 10.77 -11.79 7.93
CA ARG A 184 11.45 -12.97 8.47
C ARG A 184 10.50 -14.16 8.62
N CYS A 185 9.26 -13.91 9.00
CA CYS A 185 8.27 -14.97 9.14
C CYS A 185 7.90 -15.59 7.79
N HIS A 186 7.64 -14.76 6.77
CA HIS A 186 7.39 -15.24 5.41
C HIS A 186 8.59 -16.01 4.85
N GLU A 187 9.82 -15.58 5.16
CA GLU A 187 11.03 -16.31 4.78
C GLU A 187 11.10 -17.71 5.40
N LEU A 188 10.74 -17.85 6.69
CA LEU A 188 10.69 -19.15 7.37
C LEU A 188 9.60 -20.07 6.82
N GLN A 189 8.53 -19.50 6.26
CA GLN A 189 7.46 -20.24 5.58
C GLN A 189 7.76 -20.55 4.11
N ASN A 190 8.97 -20.26 3.60
CA ASN A 190 9.35 -20.35 2.19
C ASN A 190 8.50 -19.48 1.23
N ARG A 191 7.82 -18.47 1.75
CA ARG A 191 7.02 -17.49 1.00
C ARG A 191 7.90 -16.31 0.61
N PHE A 192 8.84 -16.55 -0.30
CA PHE A 192 9.93 -15.63 -0.56
C PHE A 192 9.47 -14.32 -1.22
N GLY A 193 8.38 -14.34 -2.00
CA GLY A 193 7.82 -13.15 -2.63
C GLY A 193 7.31 -12.15 -1.59
N GLU A 194 6.52 -12.63 -0.64
CA GLU A 194 5.97 -11.87 0.49
C GLU A 194 7.08 -11.41 1.42
N ALA A 195 8.09 -12.24 1.68
CA ALA A 195 9.25 -11.86 2.47
C ALA A 195 9.98 -10.65 1.88
N VAL A 196 10.30 -10.70 0.58
CA VAL A 196 10.96 -9.58 -0.13
C VAL A 196 10.08 -8.33 -0.13
N LYS A 197 8.77 -8.48 -0.32
CA LYS A 197 7.82 -7.35 -0.27
C LYS A 197 7.81 -6.69 1.12
N ALA A 198 7.76 -7.48 2.19
CA ALA A 198 7.77 -6.99 3.57
C ALA A 198 9.10 -6.30 3.92
N TYR A 199 10.24 -6.89 3.55
CA TYR A 199 11.55 -6.28 3.76
C TYR A 199 11.74 -4.97 2.99
N ARG A 200 11.26 -4.87 1.74
CA ARG A 200 11.28 -3.61 0.99
C ARG A 200 10.39 -2.55 1.64
N ALA A 201 9.21 -2.93 2.13
CA ALA A 201 8.34 -2.04 2.88
C ALA A 201 9.01 -1.55 4.17
N TYR A 202 9.73 -2.43 4.88
CA TYR A 202 10.52 -2.08 6.06
C TYR A 202 11.59 -1.02 5.74
N LEU A 203 12.43 -1.26 4.72
CA LEU A 203 13.49 -0.33 4.31
C LEU A 203 12.94 1.01 3.80
N LYS A 204 11.77 1.01 3.16
CA LYS A 204 11.08 2.23 2.74
C LYS A 204 10.59 3.04 3.95
N ALA A 205 10.08 2.36 4.97
CA ALA A 205 9.59 2.99 6.20
C ALA A 205 10.74 3.43 7.13
N HIS A 206 11.86 2.71 7.13
CA HIS A 206 13.02 2.97 7.99
C HIS A 206 14.32 3.00 7.17
N PRO A 207 14.56 4.06 6.37
CA PRO A 207 15.74 4.13 5.50
C PRO A 207 17.08 4.07 6.26
N MET A 208 17.09 4.56 7.51
CA MET A 208 18.27 4.64 8.40
C MET A 208 18.28 3.56 9.49
N ALA A 209 17.55 2.45 9.32
CA ALA A 209 17.60 1.38 10.30
C ALA A 209 19.01 0.76 10.40
N SER A 210 19.50 0.50 11.61
CA SER A 210 20.83 -0.06 11.83
C SER A 210 21.00 -1.47 11.23
N ASP A 211 19.92 -2.23 11.13
CA ASP A 211 19.86 -3.55 10.50
C ASP A 211 19.59 -3.50 8.98
N ALA A 212 19.49 -2.31 8.38
CA ALA A 212 19.13 -2.16 6.97
C ALA A 212 20.10 -2.89 6.02
N VAL A 213 21.39 -2.94 6.35
CA VAL A 213 22.41 -3.69 5.57
C VAL A 213 22.08 -5.19 5.57
N THR A 214 21.80 -5.75 6.74
CA THR A 214 21.41 -7.16 6.90
C THR A 214 20.12 -7.48 6.15
N ILE A 215 19.13 -6.59 6.19
CA ILE A 215 17.86 -6.76 5.48
C ILE A 215 18.05 -6.67 3.96
N ARG A 216 18.90 -5.76 3.45
CA ARG A 216 19.25 -5.71 2.02
C ARG A 216 19.91 -7.01 1.56
N ALA A 217 20.90 -7.51 2.30
CA ALA A 217 21.56 -8.78 2.00
C ALA A 217 20.56 -9.96 1.95
N ARG A 218 19.58 -9.99 2.86
CA ARG A 218 18.47 -10.97 2.83
C ARG A 218 17.65 -10.84 1.55
N ILE A 219 17.24 -9.62 1.16
CA ILE A 219 16.50 -9.40 -0.10
C ILE A 219 17.29 -9.95 -1.29
N ASP A 220 18.60 -9.69 -1.34
CA ASP A 220 19.44 -10.13 -2.45
C ASP A 220 19.56 -11.66 -2.50
N LYS A 221 19.67 -12.31 -1.34
CA LYS A 221 19.64 -13.78 -1.22
C LYS A 221 18.30 -14.38 -1.69
N LEU A 222 17.17 -13.75 -1.36
CA LEU A 222 15.84 -14.27 -1.68
C LEU A 222 15.39 -13.97 -3.12
N ARG A 223 15.91 -12.91 -3.74
CA ARG A 223 15.53 -12.47 -5.09
C ARG A 223 15.62 -13.58 -6.15
N PRO A 224 16.70 -14.40 -6.25
CA PRO A 224 16.73 -15.50 -7.22
C PRO A 224 15.65 -16.55 -6.94
N LEU A 225 15.36 -16.85 -5.66
CA LEU A 225 14.34 -17.83 -5.26
C LEU A 225 12.93 -17.38 -5.69
N THR A 226 12.64 -16.07 -5.62
CA THR A 226 11.36 -15.53 -6.11
C THR A 226 11.16 -15.70 -7.62
N LYS A 227 12.25 -15.73 -8.42
CA LYS A 227 12.17 -15.94 -9.87
C LYS A 227 11.89 -17.39 -10.24
N GLN A 228 12.26 -18.33 -9.37
CA GLN A 228 12.06 -19.77 -9.60
C GLN A 228 10.63 -20.23 -9.26
N MET A 229 9.92 -19.47 -8.42
CA MET A 229 8.51 -19.72 -8.13
C MET A 229 7.67 -19.32 -9.34
N THR A 230 7.13 -20.32 -10.04
CA THR A 230 6.23 -20.11 -11.18
C THR A 230 4.82 -20.58 -10.85
N ARG A 231 3.82 -19.89 -11.40
CA ARG A 231 2.41 -20.30 -11.31
C ARG A 231 1.84 -20.49 -12.70
N ARG A 232 0.95 -21.48 -12.84
CA ARG A 232 0.18 -21.69 -14.07
C ARG A 232 -0.86 -20.57 -14.21
N LEU A 233 -0.87 -19.91 -15.36
CA LEU A 233 -1.83 -18.90 -15.76
C LEU A 233 -2.65 -19.44 -16.93
N VAL A 234 -3.96 -19.29 -16.86
CA VAL A 234 -4.91 -19.65 -17.92
C VAL A 234 -5.63 -18.38 -18.35
N ILE A 235 -5.47 -18.00 -19.62
CA ILE A 235 -6.07 -16.80 -20.19
C ILE A 235 -7.15 -17.23 -21.18
N THR A 236 -8.40 -16.84 -20.92
CA THR A 236 -9.56 -17.08 -21.79
C THR A 236 -10.11 -15.76 -22.30
N SER A 237 -10.76 -15.78 -23.46
CA SER A 237 -11.49 -14.62 -23.95
C SER A 237 -12.82 -15.00 -24.56
N THR A 238 -13.72 -14.01 -24.58
CA THR A 238 -15.03 -14.11 -25.22
C THR A 238 -15.19 -12.94 -26.21
N PRO A 239 -15.18 -13.19 -27.53
CA PRO A 239 -14.99 -14.49 -28.20
C PRO A 239 -13.58 -15.08 -28.02
N SER A 240 -13.44 -16.40 -28.23
CA SER A 240 -12.15 -17.12 -28.21
C SER A 240 -11.31 -16.85 -29.46
N GLY A 241 -10.04 -17.24 -29.45
CA GLY A 241 -9.13 -17.07 -30.59
C GLY A 241 -8.38 -15.74 -30.61
N ALA A 242 -8.38 -15.01 -29.50
CA ALA A 242 -7.66 -13.75 -29.39
C ALA A 242 -6.16 -13.96 -29.21
N ARG A 243 -5.36 -13.15 -29.90
CA ARG A 243 -3.90 -13.12 -29.74
C ARG A 243 -3.56 -12.52 -28.38
N VAL A 244 -2.76 -13.24 -27.61
CA VAL A 244 -2.29 -12.84 -26.28
C VAL A 244 -0.78 -12.58 -26.34
N LEU A 245 -0.32 -11.47 -25.76
CA LEU A 245 1.08 -11.19 -25.49
C LEU A 245 1.27 -10.92 -24.00
N ILE A 246 2.12 -11.70 -23.34
CA ILE A 246 2.41 -11.59 -21.91
C ILE A 246 3.84 -12.03 -21.59
N GLY A 247 4.61 -11.17 -20.93
CA GLY A 247 5.96 -11.51 -20.44
C GLY A 247 6.93 -11.99 -21.53
N GLY A 248 6.81 -11.45 -22.75
CA GLY A 248 7.63 -11.85 -23.90
C GLY A 248 7.19 -13.15 -24.59
N ARG A 249 6.08 -13.77 -24.13
CA ARG A 249 5.50 -14.97 -24.76
C ARG A 249 4.19 -14.59 -25.46
N SER A 250 3.92 -15.22 -26.60
CA SER A 250 2.71 -15.01 -27.39
C SER A 250 1.93 -16.31 -27.60
N GLY A 251 0.61 -16.22 -27.70
CA GLY A 251 -0.29 -17.35 -27.96
C GLY A 251 -1.68 -16.89 -28.38
N VAL A 252 -2.65 -17.82 -28.40
CA VAL A 252 -4.06 -17.55 -28.71
C VAL A 252 -4.96 -18.10 -27.60
N THR A 253 -6.07 -17.42 -27.29
CA THR A 253 -7.00 -17.86 -26.24
C THR A 253 -7.83 -19.08 -26.68
N PRO A 254 -8.04 -20.10 -25.81
CA PRO A 254 -7.47 -20.25 -24.47
C PRO A 254 -5.95 -20.48 -24.47
N PHE A 255 -5.20 -19.66 -23.71
CA PHE A 255 -3.74 -19.73 -23.62
C PHE A 255 -3.29 -20.11 -22.21
N GLU A 256 -2.58 -21.24 -22.10
CA GLU A 256 -2.01 -21.71 -20.83
C GLU A 256 -0.48 -21.59 -20.82
N LEU A 257 0.07 -21.03 -19.75
CA LEU A 257 1.51 -20.96 -19.54
C LEU A 257 1.90 -20.93 -18.06
N ARG A 258 3.13 -21.33 -17.75
CA ARG A 258 3.75 -21.08 -16.45
C ARG A 258 4.61 -19.82 -16.54
N LEU A 259 4.42 -18.91 -15.59
CA LEU A 259 5.20 -17.68 -15.46
C LEU A 259 5.68 -17.52 -14.01
N PRO A 260 6.87 -16.94 -13.78
CA PRO A 260 7.30 -16.51 -12.47
C PRO A 260 6.25 -15.63 -11.78
N LEU A 261 6.22 -15.64 -10.46
CA LEU A 261 5.38 -14.70 -9.71
C LEU A 261 5.85 -13.27 -9.95
N GLY A 262 4.92 -12.33 -10.12
CA GLY A 262 5.28 -10.96 -10.45
C GLY A 262 4.18 -10.18 -11.18
N ARG A 263 4.54 -8.98 -11.65
CA ARG A 263 3.63 -8.10 -12.41
C ARG A 263 3.91 -8.24 -13.90
N TYR A 264 2.83 -8.41 -14.66
CA TYR A 264 2.83 -8.55 -16.10
C TYR A 264 1.81 -7.59 -16.70
N THR A 265 2.01 -7.26 -17.97
CA THR A 265 1.03 -6.60 -18.81
C THR A 265 0.54 -7.62 -19.82
N VAL A 266 -0.77 -7.83 -19.87
CA VAL A 266 -1.41 -8.74 -20.83
C VAL A 266 -2.02 -7.88 -21.93
N ALA A 267 -1.52 -8.01 -23.15
CA ALA A 267 -2.13 -7.41 -24.32
C ALA A 267 -2.96 -8.47 -25.04
N LEU A 268 -4.23 -8.16 -25.29
CA LEU A 268 -5.17 -9.02 -26.01
C LEU A 268 -5.66 -8.31 -27.27
N GLN A 269 -5.66 -9.02 -28.39
CA GLN A 269 -6.10 -8.51 -29.68
C GLN A 269 -6.94 -9.55 -30.41
N LEU A 270 -8.09 -9.14 -30.94
CA LEU A 270 -8.96 -9.96 -31.78
C LEU A 270 -9.50 -9.10 -32.92
N ASP A 271 -9.47 -9.63 -34.14
CA ASP A 271 -9.90 -8.88 -35.32
C ASP A 271 -11.39 -8.54 -35.27
N GLY A 272 -11.74 -7.30 -35.60
CA GLY A 272 -13.11 -6.78 -35.47
C GLY A 272 -13.49 -6.36 -34.05
N TYR A 273 -12.57 -6.45 -33.09
CA TYR A 273 -12.76 -6.02 -31.70
C TYR A 273 -11.70 -5.00 -31.27
N ARG A 274 -12.01 -4.22 -30.23
CA ARG A 274 -11.06 -3.27 -29.65
C ARG A 274 -9.95 -4.03 -28.91
N SER A 275 -8.69 -3.74 -29.21
CA SER A 275 -7.54 -4.27 -28.46
C SER A 275 -7.56 -3.79 -27.01
N ASP A 276 -7.19 -4.65 -26.07
CA ASP A 276 -7.14 -4.31 -24.65
C ASP A 276 -5.78 -4.65 -24.03
N VAL A 277 -5.38 -3.85 -23.04
CA VAL A 277 -4.11 -3.99 -22.32
C VAL A 277 -4.40 -3.91 -20.82
N GLN A 278 -4.25 -5.03 -20.12
CA GLN A 278 -4.60 -5.15 -18.71
C GLN A 278 -3.37 -5.49 -17.84
N PRO A 279 -3.18 -4.84 -16.68
CA PRO A 279 -2.16 -5.24 -15.73
C PRO A 279 -2.59 -6.52 -15.00
N LEU A 280 -1.65 -7.47 -14.82
CA LEU A 280 -1.85 -8.73 -14.11
C LEU A 280 -0.77 -8.91 -13.05
N GLU A 281 -1.15 -9.14 -11.79
CA GLU A 281 -0.23 -9.55 -10.74
C GLU A 281 -0.42 -11.05 -10.45
N LEU A 282 0.58 -11.86 -10.82
CA LEU A 282 0.66 -13.29 -10.52
C LEU A 282 1.15 -13.46 -9.08
N ARG A 283 0.28 -13.99 -8.22
CA ARG A 283 0.55 -14.22 -6.79
C ARG A 283 0.59 -15.71 -6.47
N GLU A 284 1.12 -16.05 -5.31
CA GLU A 284 1.05 -17.43 -4.77
C GLU A 284 -0.40 -17.89 -4.63
N GLY A 285 -0.65 -19.20 -4.77
CA GLY A 285 -1.94 -19.80 -4.48
C GLY A 285 -2.08 -21.21 -5.04
N ARG A 286 -3.06 -21.95 -4.50
CA ARG A 286 -3.40 -23.30 -4.95
C ARG A 286 -4.07 -23.25 -6.32
N GLY A 287 -3.53 -23.97 -7.29
CA GLY A 287 -4.09 -24.11 -8.64
C GLY A 287 -3.77 -22.94 -9.60
N PRO A 288 -4.21 -23.06 -10.87
CA PRO A 288 -3.97 -22.04 -11.89
C PRO A 288 -4.70 -20.74 -11.57
N GLN A 289 -4.04 -19.61 -11.83
CA GLN A 289 -4.72 -18.31 -11.86
C GLN A 289 -5.43 -18.16 -13.20
N ARG A 290 -6.68 -17.71 -13.21
CA ARG A 290 -7.50 -17.54 -14.42
C ARG A 290 -7.70 -16.06 -14.71
N LEU A 291 -7.54 -15.66 -15.96
CA LEU A 291 -7.86 -14.34 -16.48
C LEU A 291 -8.87 -14.52 -17.62
N GLU A 292 -10.07 -13.99 -17.43
CA GLU A 292 -11.11 -13.99 -18.46
C GLU A 292 -11.31 -12.57 -18.99
N HIS A 293 -11.25 -12.41 -20.31
CA HIS A 293 -11.41 -11.12 -20.97
C HIS A 293 -12.59 -11.13 -21.95
N ARG A 294 -13.46 -10.13 -21.86
CA ARG A 294 -14.60 -9.97 -22.78
C ARG A 294 -14.36 -8.79 -23.71
N PHE A 295 -14.33 -9.07 -25.02
CA PHE A 295 -14.07 -8.06 -26.03
C PHE A 295 -15.29 -7.18 -26.33
N VAL A 296 -15.01 -5.95 -26.77
CA VAL A 296 -16.01 -5.01 -27.30
C VAL A 296 -15.84 -4.91 -28.81
N ALA A 297 -16.90 -5.21 -29.56
CA ALA A 297 -16.88 -5.18 -31.02
C ALA A 297 -16.65 -3.76 -31.54
N LEU A 298 -15.82 -3.62 -32.58
CA LEU A 298 -15.71 -2.37 -33.32
C LEU A 298 -16.93 -2.31 -34.25
N THR A 299 -17.93 -1.50 -33.88
CA THR A 299 -19.08 -1.26 -34.74
C THR A 299 -18.58 -0.71 -36.07
N ARG A 300 -18.70 -1.47 -37.16
CA ARG A 300 -18.62 -0.89 -38.50
C ARG A 300 -19.79 0.08 -38.58
N LYS A 301 -19.51 1.38 -38.67
CA LYS A 301 -20.49 2.33 -39.20
C LYS A 301 -20.73 1.89 -40.64
N ASN A 302 -21.82 1.18 -40.91
CA ASN A 302 -22.20 0.84 -42.28
C ASN A 302 -22.37 2.16 -43.05
N PRO A 303 -21.57 2.44 -44.10
CA PRO A 303 -21.94 3.42 -45.10
C PRO A 303 -23.09 2.80 -45.95
N PRO A 304 -24.08 3.59 -46.39
CA PRO A 304 -25.06 3.11 -47.35
C PRO A 304 -24.38 2.61 -48.64
N LEU A 305 -25.04 1.62 -49.25
CA LEU A 305 -24.62 0.81 -50.40
C LEU A 305 -23.90 1.60 -51.51
N ALA A 306 -22.88 0.95 -52.07
CA ALA A 306 -22.05 1.43 -53.16
C ALA A 306 -22.84 1.77 -54.44
N THR A 307 -22.64 2.99 -54.94
CA THR A 307 -22.62 3.26 -56.38
C THR A 307 -21.29 2.76 -56.96
N THR A 308 -21.33 2.38 -58.24
CA THR A 308 -20.31 1.63 -58.99
C THR A 308 -18.90 2.23 -58.95
N PRO A 309 -17.83 1.39 -59.02
CA PRO A 309 -16.45 1.87 -59.00
C PRO A 309 -15.96 2.25 -60.40
N PRO A 310 -15.26 3.40 -60.59
CA PRO A 310 -14.38 3.58 -61.74
C PRO A 310 -13.02 2.90 -61.47
N PRO A 311 -12.32 2.43 -62.51
CA PRO A 311 -11.11 1.64 -62.36
C PRO A 311 -9.95 2.52 -61.84
N LYS A 312 -9.51 2.27 -60.60
CA LYS A 312 -8.28 2.90 -60.07
C LYS A 312 -7.05 2.21 -60.65
N LYS A 313 -6.41 2.84 -61.64
CA LYS A 313 -5.02 2.53 -62.02
C LYS A 313 -4.09 2.78 -60.83
N LYS A 314 -3.27 1.80 -60.48
CA LYS A 314 -2.20 1.91 -59.48
C LYS A 314 -1.08 2.80 -60.01
N HIS A 315 -1.08 4.09 -59.68
CA HIS A 315 0.12 4.90 -59.81
C HIS A 315 0.93 4.77 -58.52
N LYS A 316 2.09 4.11 -58.58
CA LYS A 316 3.10 4.09 -57.49
C LYS A 316 3.64 5.52 -57.34
N SER A 317 2.95 6.37 -56.58
CA SER A 317 3.34 7.77 -56.37
C SER A 317 4.26 7.86 -55.14
N TYR A 318 5.55 7.58 -55.37
CA TYR A 318 6.62 7.80 -54.39
C TYR A 318 6.62 9.23 -53.82
N LEU A 319 6.06 10.20 -54.55
CA LEU A 319 5.84 11.57 -54.12
C LEU A 319 4.96 11.70 -52.85
N TRP A 320 3.82 11.00 -52.79
CA TRP A 320 2.93 11.06 -51.61
C TRP A 320 3.55 10.36 -50.39
N ALA A 321 4.35 9.32 -50.62
CA ALA A 321 5.12 8.67 -49.57
C ALA A 321 6.27 9.55 -49.03
N ALA A 322 6.94 10.31 -49.90
CA ALA A 322 7.99 11.27 -49.51
C ALA A 322 7.42 12.42 -48.67
N ILE A 323 6.26 12.98 -49.06
CA ILE A 323 5.59 14.05 -48.31
C ILE A 323 5.13 13.55 -46.93
N GLY A 324 4.49 12.37 -46.87
CA GLY A 324 4.00 11.81 -45.60
C GLY A 324 5.11 11.50 -44.59
N THR A 325 6.26 11.00 -45.06
CA THR A 325 7.41 10.69 -44.20
C THR A 325 8.15 11.95 -43.72
N GLY A 326 8.23 12.99 -44.55
CA GLY A 326 8.83 14.28 -44.18
C GLY A 326 8.06 15.00 -43.07
N VAL A 327 6.72 15.06 -43.17
CA VAL A 327 5.86 15.70 -42.16
C VAL A 327 5.92 14.95 -40.83
N ALA A 328 5.94 13.61 -40.86
CA ALA A 328 6.12 12.81 -39.65
C ALA A 328 7.49 13.08 -38.97
N GLY A 329 8.55 13.26 -39.77
CA GLY A 329 9.88 13.58 -39.25
C GLY A 329 9.97 14.91 -38.52
N LEU A 330 9.35 15.96 -39.07
CA LEU A 330 9.27 17.27 -38.40
C LEU A 330 8.49 17.19 -37.08
N GLY A 331 7.40 16.41 -37.03
CA GLY A 331 6.66 16.15 -35.79
C GLY A 331 7.50 15.47 -34.71
N LEU A 332 8.35 14.51 -35.08
CA LEU A 332 9.25 13.83 -34.15
C LEU A 332 10.35 14.76 -33.62
N ILE A 333 10.90 15.65 -34.45
CA ILE A 333 11.88 16.67 -34.02
C ILE A 333 11.24 17.65 -33.03
N GLY A 334 9.99 18.07 -33.28
CA GLY A 334 9.22 18.91 -32.36
C GLY A 334 9.00 18.26 -30.99
N ALA A 335 8.65 16.96 -30.98
CA ALA A 335 8.56 16.18 -29.74
C ALA A 335 9.92 16.09 -29.01
N GLY A 336 11.02 15.90 -29.74
CA GLY A 336 12.38 15.93 -29.21
C GLY A 336 12.75 17.26 -28.53
N ALA A 337 12.32 18.39 -29.11
CA ALA A 337 12.48 19.72 -28.52
C ALA A 337 11.68 19.89 -27.22
N ALA A 338 10.44 19.39 -27.17
CA ALA A 338 9.64 19.40 -25.95
C ALA A 338 10.31 18.61 -24.80
N PHE A 339 10.83 17.41 -25.08
CA PHE A 339 11.59 16.64 -24.08
C PHE A 339 12.91 17.30 -23.68
N SER A 340 13.58 18.01 -24.59
CA SER A 340 14.77 18.80 -24.29
C SER A 340 14.46 19.98 -23.36
N PHE A 341 13.32 20.64 -23.54
CA PHE A 341 12.84 21.68 -22.63
C PHE A 341 12.51 21.10 -21.24
N LEU A 342 11.79 19.97 -21.19
CA LEU A 342 11.48 19.27 -19.93
C LEU A 342 12.74 18.81 -19.18
N ARG A 343 13.77 18.36 -19.90
CA ARG A 343 15.10 18.07 -19.33
C ARG A 343 15.71 19.33 -18.71
N ASN A 344 15.78 20.43 -19.46
CA ASN A 344 16.39 21.66 -18.97
C ASN A 344 15.66 22.24 -17.75
N SER A 345 14.33 22.12 -17.70
CA SER A 345 13.54 22.49 -16.54
C SER A 345 13.95 21.66 -15.30
N ALA A 346 14.02 20.33 -15.44
CA ALA A 346 14.43 19.44 -14.35
C ALA A 346 15.87 19.70 -13.86
N ILE A 347 16.80 20.05 -14.75
CA ILE A 347 18.17 20.43 -14.39
C ILE A 347 18.20 21.77 -13.64
N LYS A 348 17.46 22.78 -14.10
CA LYS A 348 17.36 24.07 -13.40
C LYS A 348 16.79 23.87 -11.99
N ASP A 349 15.80 23.01 -11.85
CA ASP A 349 15.19 22.67 -10.56
C ASP A 349 16.14 21.89 -9.63
N ALA A 350 17.02 21.05 -10.18
CA ALA A 350 18.06 20.35 -9.42
C ALA A 350 19.15 21.33 -8.95
N ASN A 351 19.59 22.23 -9.83
CA ASN A 351 20.59 23.25 -9.52
C ASN A 351 20.07 24.27 -8.50
N LYS A 352 18.79 24.68 -8.61
CA LYS A 352 18.13 25.56 -7.64
C LYS A 352 18.08 24.90 -6.26
N LEU A 353 17.77 23.60 -6.20
CA LEU A 353 17.80 22.85 -4.94
C LEU A 353 19.21 22.85 -4.35
N GLN A 354 20.22 22.60 -5.19
CA GLN A 354 21.63 22.54 -4.81
C GLN A 354 22.21 23.89 -4.34
N SER A 355 21.79 25.01 -4.93
CA SER A 355 22.24 26.35 -4.54
C SER A 355 21.56 26.87 -3.28
N GLN A 356 20.30 26.48 -3.03
CA GLN A 356 19.56 26.86 -1.83
C GLN A 356 19.95 26.05 -0.59
N THR A 357 20.65 24.92 -0.77
CA THR A 357 21.03 24.03 0.34
C THR A 357 22.56 24.01 0.53
N PRO A 358 23.08 24.61 1.62
CA PRO A 358 24.52 24.61 1.90
C PRO A 358 25.06 23.18 2.07
N ALA A 359 26.32 22.94 1.69
CA ALA A 359 26.91 21.60 1.63
C ALA A 359 26.82 20.81 2.94
N ILE A 360 26.96 21.51 4.07
CA ILE A 360 26.85 20.96 5.45
C ILE A 360 25.42 20.56 5.86
N GLN A 361 24.39 21.01 5.14
CA GLN A 361 22.97 20.68 5.39
C GLN A 361 22.37 19.70 4.36
N ARG A 362 23.17 19.18 3.44
CA ARG A 362 22.71 18.19 2.45
C ARG A 362 22.52 16.84 3.10
N ASP A 363 21.31 16.63 3.61
CA ASP A 363 20.86 15.38 4.22
C ASP A 363 20.34 14.40 3.16
N TYR A 364 19.90 13.21 3.61
CA TYR A 364 19.37 12.20 2.70
C TYR A 364 18.14 12.67 1.91
N VAL A 365 17.32 13.56 2.49
CA VAL A 365 16.13 14.12 1.83
C VAL A 365 16.55 14.97 0.63
N PHE A 366 17.55 15.84 0.81
CA PHE A 366 18.18 16.58 -0.28
C PHE A 366 18.68 15.64 -1.39
N PHE A 367 19.45 14.60 -1.05
CA PHE A 367 20.01 13.67 -2.05
C PHE A 367 18.91 12.88 -2.78
N SER A 368 17.82 12.51 -2.11
CA SER A 368 16.70 11.80 -2.74
C SER A 368 15.93 12.69 -3.73
N ALA A 369 15.67 13.95 -3.37
CA ALA A 369 15.00 14.92 -4.23
C ALA A 369 15.91 15.37 -5.40
N TYR A 370 17.20 15.51 -5.16
CA TYR A 370 18.20 15.76 -6.19
C TYR A 370 18.27 14.59 -7.19
N ASN A 371 18.40 13.35 -6.70
CA ASN A 371 18.46 12.15 -7.54
C ASN A 371 17.17 11.90 -8.34
N ASP A 372 16.00 12.26 -7.81
CA ASP A 372 14.74 12.16 -8.56
C ASP A 372 14.70 13.15 -9.74
N LYS A 373 15.11 14.41 -9.50
CA LYS A 373 15.19 15.44 -10.55
C LYS A 373 16.23 15.10 -11.61
N THR A 374 17.41 14.61 -11.21
CA THR A 374 18.45 14.19 -12.16
C THR A 374 18.04 12.94 -12.94
N SER A 375 17.41 11.95 -12.30
CA SER A 375 16.88 10.78 -13.01
C SER A 375 15.78 11.13 -14.02
N THR A 376 14.97 12.15 -13.72
CA THR A 376 13.96 12.68 -14.65
C THR A 376 14.60 13.41 -15.81
N ALA A 377 15.66 14.20 -15.57
CA ALA A 377 16.45 14.80 -16.63
C ALA A 377 17.10 13.73 -17.54
N ASP A 378 17.60 12.63 -16.99
CA ASP A 378 18.20 11.53 -17.76
C ASP A 378 17.19 10.77 -18.62
N ARG A 379 15.99 10.51 -18.09
CA ARG A 379 14.89 9.92 -18.88
C ARG A 379 14.51 10.83 -20.05
N ASN A 380 14.35 12.12 -19.80
CA ASN A 380 14.00 13.09 -20.85
C ASN A 380 15.14 13.29 -21.85
N LYS A 381 16.41 13.20 -21.44
CA LYS A 381 17.57 13.18 -22.35
C LYS A 381 17.52 11.98 -23.30
N LYS A 382 17.27 10.77 -22.78
CA LYS A 382 17.18 9.55 -23.62
C LYS A 382 16.02 9.64 -24.61
N LEU A 383 14.86 10.14 -24.17
CA LEU A 383 13.71 10.36 -25.05
C LEU A 383 14.01 11.41 -26.13
N ALA A 384 14.55 12.56 -25.76
CA ALA A 384 14.93 13.60 -26.72
C ALA A 384 15.89 13.07 -27.80
N ILE A 385 16.94 12.34 -27.41
CA ILE A 385 17.88 11.72 -28.34
C ILE A 385 17.13 10.74 -29.28
N ALA A 386 16.29 9.85 -28.74
CA ALA A 386 15.53 8.90 -29.56
C ALA A 386 14.66 9.62 -30.59
N PHE A 387 13.91 10.65 -30.18
CA PHE A 387 13.06 11.44 -31.08
C PHE A 387 13.85 12.20 -32.14
N TYR A 388 15.00 12.79 -31.80
CA TYR A 388 15.88 13.42 -32.79
C TYR A 388 16.47 12.42 -33.78
N THR A 389 16.91 11.24 -33.31
CA THR A 389 17.45 10.19 -34.20
C THR A 389 16.39 9.65 -35.15
N LEU A 390 15.17 9.42 -34.67
CA LEU A 390 14.05 8.96 -35.48
C LEU A 390 13.61 10.03 -36.48
N GLY A 391 13.50 11.28 -36.04
CA GLY A 391 13.19 12.43 -36.89
C GLY A 391 14.23 12.61 -38.01
N GLY A 392 15.52 12.60 -37.67
CA GLY A 392 16.61 12.70 -38.64
C GLY A 392 16.61 11.57 -39.67
N LEU A 393 16.40 10.33 -39.23
CA LEU A 393 16.30 9.18 -40.14
C LEU A 393 15.11 9.31 -41.10
N SER A 394 13.96 9.77 -40.61
CA SER A 394 12.77 9.95 -41.45
C SER A 394 12.89 11.09 -42.47
N LEU A 395 13.64 12.15 -42.15
CA LEU A 395 13.96 13.20 -43.11
C LEU A 395 14.91 12.68 -44.20
N ALA A 396 15.94 11.91 -43.81
CA ALA A 396 16.86 11.30 -44.76
C ALA A 396 16.14 10.33 -45.72
N THR A 397 15.20 9.53 -45.22
CA THR A 397 14.40 8.63 -46.08
C THR A 397 13.43 9.40 -46.98
N SER A 398 12.86 10.51 -46.51
CA SER A 398 12.03 11.39 -47.35
C SER A 398 12.83 11.98 -48.51
N VAL A 399 14.04 12.48 -48.26
CA VAL A 399 14.96 12.99 -49.31
C VAL A 399 15.35 11.88 -50.29
N ALA A 400 15.69 10.68 -49.80
CA ALA A 400 16.02 9.56 -50.66
C ALA A 400 14.84 9.14 -51.57
N LEU A 401 13.62 9.09 -51.03
CA LEU A 401 12.41 8.82 -51.80
C LEU A 401 12.12 9.91 -52.84
N PHE A 402 12.40 11.17 -52.52
CA PHE A 402 12.27 12.28 -53.46
C PHE A 402 13.29 12.20 -54.60
N ILE A 403 14.55 11.85 -54.31
CA ILE A 403 15.58 11.64 -55.34
C ILE A 403 15.18 10.48 -56.26
N VAL A 404 14.72 9.35 -55.71
CA VAL A 404 14.21 8.22 -56.50
C VAL A 404 13.05 8.65 -57.39
N TYR A 405 12.14 9.47 -56.87
CA TYR A 405 11.04 10.05 -57.65
C TYR A 405 11.54 10.95 -58.79
N ALA A 406 12.52 11.83 -58.52
CA ALA A 406 13.10 12.73 -59.51
C ALA A 406 13.83 11.97 -60.63
N VAL A 407 14.60 10.94 -60.29
CA VAL A 407 15.30 10.09 -61.26
C VAL A 407 14.30 9.30 -62.12
N HIS A 408 13.20 8.80 -61.54
CA HIS A 408 12.17 8.09 -62.29
C HIS A 408 11.38 8.98 -63.26
N LYS A 409 11.35 10.30 -63.03
CA LYS A 409 10.57 11.21 -63.88
C LYS A 409 11.28 11.63 -65.18
N GLY A 410 12.53 11.20 -65.40
CA GLY A 410 13.35 11.65 -66.53
C GLY A 410 13.68 13.15 -66.44
N PRO A 411 14.63 13.67 -67.23
CA PRO A 411 14.80 15.11 -67.37
C PRO A 411 13.49 15.72 -67.87
N PRO A 412 13.15 16.96 -67.47
CA PRO A 412 12.00 17.64 -68.03
C PRO A 412 12.15 17.67 -69.55
N GLU A 413 11.09 17.27 -70.24
CA GLU A 413 10.97 17.30 -71.70
C GLU A 413 11.40 18.67 -72.21
N GLU A 414 12.46 18.68 -73.03
CA GLU A 414 13.03 19.89 -73.59
C GLU A 414 12.01 20.47 -74.57
N GLN A 415 11.44 21.64 -74.25
CA GLN A 415 10.51 22.34 -75.13
C GLN A 415 11.27 22.87 -76.35
N SER A 416 11.39 22.06 -77.40
CA SER A 416 12.00 22.48 -78.65
C SER A 416 10.97 23.18 -79.54
N TRP A 417 11.12 24.48 -79.73
CA TRP A 417 10.41 25.22 -80.76
C TRP A 417 11.01 24.83 -82.12
N ARG A 418 10.17 24.44 -83.09
CA ARG A 418 10.58 24.31 -84.50
C ARG A 418 9.81 25.33 -85.31
N LEU A 419 10.53 26.25 -85.92
CA LEU A 419 9.99 27.17 -86.92
C LEU A 419 10.02 26.46 -88.27
N THR A 420 8.86 26.18 -88.84
CA THR A 420 8.75 25.63 -90.18
C THR A 420 8.25 26.71 -91.13
N PRO A 421 8.96 27.00 -92.24
CA PRO A 421 8.46 27.90 -93.25
C PRO A 421 7.27 27.25 -93.98
N GLU A 422 6.13 27.93 -94.02
CA GLU A 422 4.96 27.54 -94.80
C GLU A 422 4.90 28.42 -96.06
N LEU A 423 4.80 27.77 -97.22
CA LEU A 423 4.69 28.43 -98.52
C LEU A 423 3.22 28.50 -98.92
N HIS A 424 2.73 29.71 -99.15
CA HIS A 424 1.39 29.96 -99.69
C HIS A 424 1.49 30.80 -100.97
N PRO A 425 0.49 30.74 -101.86
CA PRO A 425 0.49 31.51 -103.11
C PRO A 425 0.30 33.00 -102.79
N GLY A 426 1.42 33.70 -102.54
CA GLY A 426 1.45 35.11 -102.14
C GLY A 426 2.61 35.50 -101.22
N GLY A 427 3.38 34.55 -100.66
CA GLY A 427 4.55 34.83 -99.82
C GLY A 427 4.98 33.68 -98.93
N VAL A 428 6.09 33.86 -98.20
CA VAL A 428 6.59 32.90 -97.20
C VAL A 428 6.24 33.40 -95.81
N SER A 429 5.57 32.58 -95.00
CA SER A 429 5.33 32.84 -93.58
C SER A 429 6.05 31.80 -92.70
N LEU A 430 6.47 32.20 -91.50
CA LEU A 430 7.02 31.29 -90.49
C LEU A 430 5.90 30.86 -89.55
N GLY A 431 5.50 29.59 -89.64
CA GLY A 431 4.58 28.98 -88.68
C GLY A 431 5.36 28.40 -87.51
N ALA A 432 4.99 28.77 -86.28
CA ALA A 432 5.47 28.10 -85.07
C ALA A 432 4.46 27.01 -84.69
N HIS A 433 4.80 25.75 -84.98
CA HIS A 433 3.96 24.62 -84.58
C HIS A 433 4.37 24.10 -83.21
N PHE A 434 3.38 23.92 -82.34
CA PHE A 434 3.54 23.40 -80.99
C PHE A 434 3.10 21.94 -80.99
N SER A 435 4.05 21.01 -81.02
CA SER A 435 3.76 19.57 -80.94
C SER A 435 3.99 19.08 -79.52
N PHE A 436 3.00 18.38 -78.98
CA PHE A 436 3.16 17.49 -77.83
C PHE A 436 3.39 16.09 -78.42
N ASP A 437 4.53 15.47 -78.13
CA ASP A 437 4.71 14.03 -78.41
C ASP A 437 4.17 13.18 -77.24
#